data_AF-A0A949KPG5-F1
#
_entry.id   AF-A0A949KPG5-F1
#
_cell.length_a   1.000
_cell.length_b   1.000
_cell.length_c   1.000
_cell.angle_alpha   90.00
_cell.angle_beta   90.00
_cell.angle_gamma   90.00
#
_symmetry.space_group_name_H-M   'P 1'
#
loop_
_entity.id
_entity.type
_entity.pdbx_description
1 polymer ?
#
loop_
_entity_poly.entity_id
_entity_poly.type
_entity_poly.pdbx_seq_one_letter_code
_entity_poly.pdbx_strand_id
1 'polypeptide(L)'
;MDTSNIGRNDLCPCGSGKKFKRCHMGREKDLVTDRLNQDPGQIALAITKLPVCDHPRAAEMIADFSLTSPAGKTITIKLVDLAAYAKLQTGAADAPRSTSGGVLVNPHKTRVLDPTHLYLALSPDADDSLIIHQLAHAADLICGSSLPPGKAAALSRETNLPVELLEHPQEFGDQLLELSERFGVELDAEDEIVAFLTKRKMLLPGRLIAEGNSSELLAAGEKTMRVLQDSKDEINARIRNRAGYTGGK
;
A
#
# COMPACT_ATOMS: atom_id res chain seq x y z
N MET A 1 18.89 21.53 13.11
CA MET A 1 17.80 21.86 12.17
C MET A 1 16.70 22.48 13.00
N ASP A 2 16.27 23.69 12.66
CA ASP A 2 15.28 24.42 13.44
C ASP A 2 13.86 23.94 13.11
N THR A 3 13.17 23.34 14.08
CA THR A 3 11.78 22.87 13.93
C THR A 3 10.74 23.90 14.34
N SER A 4 11.17 25.10 14.76
CA SER A 4 10.31 26.16 15.29
C SER A 4 9.30 26.70 14.27
N ASN A 5 9.60 26.55 12.97
CA ASN A 5 8.76 27.04 11.87
C ASN A 5 7.95 25.94 11.16
N ILE A 6 7.98 24.70 11.65
CA ILE A 6 7.22 23.60 11.06
C ILE A 6 5.83 23.60 11.69
N GLY A 7 4.83 23.91 10.87
CA GLY A 7 3.44 23.87 11.25
C GLY A 7 3.03 22.48 11.71
N ARG A 8 2.17 22.42 12.72
CA ARG A 8 1.61 21.18 13.27
C ARG A 8 1.08 20.22 12.18
N ASN A 9 0.55 20.77 11.09
CA ASN A 9 -0.05 20.02 9.99
C ASN A 9 0.86 19.83 8.78
N ASP A 10 2.06 20.39 8.79
CA ASP A 10 3.02 20.28 7.69
C ASP A 10 3.55 18.85 7.56
N LEU A 11 4.07 18.49 6.40
CA LEU A 11 4.72 17.20 6.21
C LEU A 11 5.94 17.08 7.12
N CYS A 12 6.06 15.91 7.77
CA CYS A 12 7.10 15.67 8.73
C CYS A 12 8.46 15.70 8.03
N PRO A 13 9.46 16.41 8.59
CA PRO A 13 10.73 16.61 7.92
C PRO A 13 11.58 15.33 7.79
N CYS A 14 11.27 14.28 8.54
CA CYS A 14 11.96 12.98 8.45
C CYS A 14 11.71 12.22 7.13
N GLY A 15 10.83 12.70 6.25
CA GLY A 15 10.54 12.03 4.98
C GLY A 15 9.60 10.83 5.10
N SER A 16 8.95 10.64 6.25
CA SER A 16 7.95 9.57 6.46
C SER A 16 6.64 9.77 5.69
N GLY A 17 6.41 10.95 5.10
CA GLY A 17 5.16 11.32 4.45
C GLY A 17 4.00 11.64 5.40
N LYS A 18 4.19 11.54 6.73
CA LYS A 18 3.16 11.82 7.75
C LYS A 18 3.14 13.31 8.13
N LYS A 19 2.01 13.86 8.60
CA LYS A 19 1.95 15.22 9.19
C LYS A 19 2.82 15.28 10.47
N PHE A 20 3.46 16.42 10.74
CA PHE A 20 4.39 16.60 11.87
C PHE A 20 3.79 16.16 13.20
N LYS A 21 2.54 16.56 13.47
CA LYS A 21 1.78 16.17 14.67
C LYS A 21 1.60 14.67 14.90
N ARG A 22 1.67 13.87 13.82
CA ARG A 22 1.42 12.43 13.83
C ARG A 22 2.72 11.62 13.70
N CYS A 23 3.86 12.29 13.70
CA CYS A 23 5.15 11.68 13.48
C CYS A 23 6.12 12.06 14.61
N HIS A 24 6.57 13.31 14.63
CA HIS A 24 7.66 13.75 15.51
C HIS A 24 7.34 14.97 16.38
N MET A 25 6.09 15.46 16.38
CA MET A 25 5.67 16.49 17.34
C MET A 25 5.68 15.89 18.76
N GLY A 26 6.44 16.52 19.67
CA GLY A 26 6.78 15.98 20.99
C GLY A 26 7.90 14.94 21.00
N ARG A 27 8.51 14.65 19.84
CA ARG A 27 9.66 13.76 19.64
C ARG A 27 10.68 14.38 18.70
N GLU A 28 10.86 15.69 18.79
CA GLU A 28 11.65 16.46 17.83
C GLU A 28 13.13 16.07 17.84
N LYS A 29 13.61 15.53 18.98
CA LYS A 29 14.96 14.97 19.10
C LYS A 29 15.17 13.76 18.19
N ASP A 30 14.13 12.95 17.99
CA ASP A 30 14.18 11.77 17.12
C ASP A 30 14.29 12.16 15.64
N LEU A 31 13.85 13.38 15.24
CA LEU A 31 14.10 13.89 13.88
C LEU A 31 15.58 14.07 13.60
N VAL A 32 16.34 14.50 14.61
CA VAL A 32 17.78 14.72 14.48
C VAL A 32 18.47 13.36 14.39
N THR A 33 18.04 12.38 15.17
CA THR A 33 18.55 11.00 15.10
C THR A 33 18.18 10.32 13.78
N ASP A 34 16.94 10.45 13.30
CA ASP A 34 16.48 9.87 12.03
C ASP A 34 17.12 10.58 10.82
N ARG A 35 17.27 11.92 10.85
CA ARG A 35 17.91 12.68 9.76
C ARG A 35 19.43 12.56 9.74
N LEU A 36 20.09 12.45 10.89
CA LEU A 36 21.54 12.26 10.95
C LEU A 36 21.94 10.83 10.57
N ASN A 37 21.03 9.85 10.69
CA ASN A 37 21.31 8.44 10.39
C ASN A 37 20.86 7.96 9.00
N GLN A 38 20.27 8.81 8.16
CA GLN A 38 19.70 8.34 6.90
C GLN A 38 19.97 9.31 5.75
N ASP A 39 21.19 9.28 5.21
CA ASP A 39 21.45 9.71 3.84
C ASP A 39 20.48 8.94 2.90
N PRO A 40 19.65 9.61 2.08
CA PRO A 40 18.76 8.95 1.13
C PRO A 40 19.49 7.93 0.24
N GLY A 41 20.75 8.21 -0.11
CA GLY A 41 21.59 7.27 -0.85
C GLY A 41 21.91 6.00 -0.04
N GLN A 42 22.17 6.11 1.26
CA GLN A 42 22.42 4.97 2.14
C GLN A 42 21.18 4.12 2.37
N ILE A 43 19.99 4.72 2.54
CA ILE A 43 18.74 3.96 2.64
C ILE A 43 18.50 3.18 1.33
N ALA A 44 18.59 3.86 0.20
CA ALA A 44 18.42 3.24 -1.11
C ALA A 44 19.39 2.07 -1.28
N LEU A 45 20.67 2.29 -0.91
CA LEU A 45 21.70 1.26 -0.98
C LEU A 45 21.38 0.08 -0.06
N ALA A 46 20.91 0.33 1.17
CA ALA A 46 20.53 -0.72 2.11
C ALA A 46 19.36 -1.56 1.57
N ILE A 47 18.33 -0.93 0.99
CA ILE A 47 17.18 -1.63 0.41
C ILE A 47 17.60 -2.45 -0.81
N THR A 48 18.38 -1.87 -1.73
CA THR A 48 18.84 -2.56 -2.95
C THR A 48 19.76 -3.75 -2.67
N LYS A 49 20.34 -3.82 -1.47
CA LYS A 49 21.20 -4.91 -0.99
C LYS A 49 20.48 -5.92 -0.10
N LEU A 50 19.18 -5.77 0.12
CA LEU A 50 18.42 -6.75 0.88
C LEU A 50 18.46 -8.12 0.19
N PRO A 51 18.44 -9.22 0.96
CA PRO A 51 18.28 -10.54 0.38
C PRO A 51 17.05 -10.60 -0.52
N VAL A 52 17.16 -11.29 -1.66
CA VAL A 52 16.02 -11.57 -2.52
C VAL A 52 15.08 -12.53 -1.80
N CYS A 53 13.77 -12.30 -1.89
CA CYS A 53 12.79 -13.29 -1.46
C CYS A 53 12.66 -14.36 -2.54
N ASP A 54 13.00 -15.61 -2.21
CA ASP A 54 12.87 -16.76 -3.10
C ASP A 54 11.43 -17.27 -3.05
N HIS A 55 10.60 -16.77 -3.96
CA HIS A 55 9.19 -17.12 -4.07
C HIS A 55 8.85 -17.47 -5.53
N PRO A 56 8.78 -18.77 -5.90
CA PRO A 56 8.64 -19.19 -7.30
C PRO A 56 7.42 -18.58 -8.00
N ARG A 57 6.27 -18.58 -7.32
CA ARG A 57 5.03 -18.06 -7.90
C ARG A 57 5.05 -16.55 -8.11
N ALA A 58 5.54 -15.78 -7.15
CA ALA A 58 5.74 -14.34 -7.31
C ALA A 58 6.76 -14.02 -8.42
N ALA A 59 7.84 -14.81 -8.53
CA ALA A 59 8.83 -14.65 -9.60
C ALA A 59 8.21 -14.88 -10.99
N GLU A 60 7.35 -15.89 -11.13
CA GLU A 60 6.58 -16.15 -12.36
C GLU A 60 5.67 -14.95 -12.71
N MET A 61 4.85 -14.49 -11.76
CA MET A 61 3.95 -13.36 -11.97
C MET A 61 4.71 -12.09 -12.34
N ILE A 62 5.86 -11.83 -11.71
CA ILE A 62 6.68 -10.64 -11.95
C ILE A 62 7.40 -10.68 -13.29
N ALA A 63 7.82 -11.86 -13.78
CA ALA A 63 8.54 -11.99 -15.04
C ALA A 63 7.76 -11.39 -16.22
N ASP A 64 6.43 -11.56 -16.21
CA ASP A 64 5.54 -11.01 -17.23
C ASP A 64 4.87 -9.69 -16.81
N PHE A 65 5.22 -9.14 -15.63
CA PHE A 65 4.64 -7.93 -15.10
C PHE A 65 5.58 -6.73 -15.27
N SER A 66 5.31 -5.92 -16.28
CA SER A 66 5.97 -4.63 -16.51
C SER A 66 4.95 -3.52 -16.60
N LEU A 67 5.26 -2.37 -15.99
CA LEU A 67 4.40 -1.19 -16.00
C LEU A 67 5.03 -0.11 -16.87
N THR A 68 4.23 0.65 -17.61
CA THR A 68 4.71 1.82 -18.34
C THR A 68 4.31 3.07 -17.57
N SER A 69 5.29 3.80 -17.05
CA SER A 69 5.05 5.07 -16.36
C SER A 69 4.48 6.13 -17.32
N PRO A 70 3.81 7.19 -16.81
CA PRO A 70 3.32 8.29 -17.64
C PRO A 70 4.42 8.98 -18.47
N ALA A 71 5.68 8.89 -18.03
CA ALA A 71 6.85 9.39 -18.74
C ALA A 71 7.38 8.41 -19.81
N GLY A 72 6.68 7.31 -20.09
CA GLY A 72 7.07 6.31 -21.09
C GLY A 72 8.19 5.35 -20.64
N LYS A 73 8.61 5.40 -19.37
CA LYS A 73 9.63 4.46 -18.85
C LYS A 73 8.99 3.16 -18.40
N THR A 74 9.60 2.05 -18.78
CA THR A 74 9.29 0.73 -18.25
C THR A 74 9.75 0.63 -16.79
N ILE A 75 8.84 0.18 -15.94
CA ILE A 75 9.05 -0.05 -14.51
C ILE A 75 8.83 -1.55 -14.26
N THR A 76 9.76 -2.18 -13.54
CA THR A 76 9.71 -3.60 -13.17
C THR A 76 9.75 -3.78 -11.66
N ILE A 77 9.43 -4.97 -11.16
CA ILE A 77 9.43 -5.27 -9.72
C ILE A 77 10.64 -6.14 -9.34
N LYS A 78 11.23 -5.84 -8.19
CA LYS A 78 12.23 -6.67 -7.51
C LYS A 78 11.68 -7.19 -6.19
N LEU A 79 11.84 -8.48 -5.95
CA LEU A 79 11.47 -9.11 -4.67
C LEU A 79 12.60 -8.97 -3.66
N VAL A 80 12.26 -8.62 -2.43
CA VAL A 80 13.18 -8.61 -1.28
C VAL A 80 12.55 -9.32 -0.08
N ASP A 81 13.37 -9.87 0.80
CA ASP A 81 12.91 -10.56 2.00
C ASP A 81 12.20 -9.60 2.97
N LEU A 82 10.96 -9.93 3.33
CA LEU A 82 10.13 -9.10 4.21
C LEU A 82 10.75 -8.95 5.61
N ALA A 83 11.32 -10.02 6.16
CA ALA A 83 11.87 -9.98 7.51
C ALA A 83 13.13 -9.10 7.58
N ALA A 84 13.99 -9.15 6.56
CA ALA A 84 15.15 -8.30 6.41
C ALA A 84 14.74 -6.84 6.18
N TYR A 85 13.71 -6.59 5.35
CA TYR A 85 13.15 -5.25 5.18
C TYR A 85 12.60 -4.69 6.49
N ALA A 86 11.86 -5.48 7.27
CA ALA A 86 11.30 -5.07 8.56
C ALA A 86 12.41 -4.69 9.56
N LYS A 87 13.47 -5.51 9.68
CA LYS A 87 14.64 -5.22 10.53
C LYS A 87 15.34 -3.92 10.14
N LEU A 88 15.37 -3.59 8.84
CA LEU A 88 15.91 -2.33 8.36
C LEU A 88 15.04 -1.12 8.78
N GLN A 89 13.72 -1.29 8.94
CA GLN A 89 12.81 -0.21 9.35
C GLN A 89 12.79 0.06 10.86
N THR A 90 12.82 -1.00 11.69
CA THR A 90 12.66 -0.88 13.15
C THR A 90 13.97 -0.79 13.92
N GLY A 91 15.11 -1.00 13.25
CA GLY A 91 16.36 -1.37 13.94
C GLY A 91 16.24 -2.77 14.54
N ALA A 92 17.25 -3.23 15.30
CA ALA A 92 17.34 -4.59 15.85
C ALA A 92 16.32 -4.94 16.95
N ALA A 93 15.09 -4.41 16.90
CA ALA A 93 13.99 -4.75 17.79
C ALA A 93 12.87 -5.47 17.02
N ASP A 94 12.38 -6.53 17.66
CA ASP A 94 11.47 -7.61 17.25
C ASP A 94 10.74 -7.48 15.91
N ALA A 95 10.94 -8.51 15.09
CA ALA A 95 10.21 -8.73 13.83
C ALA A 95 8.69 -8.81 14.08
N PRO A 96 7.85 -8.38 13.12
CA PRO A 96 6.40 -8.50 13.22
C PRO A 96 5.97 -9.95 13.47
N ARG A 97 4.90 -10.13 14.27
CA ARG A 97 4.34 -11.43 14.69
C ARG A 97 3.60 -12.22 13.59
N SER A 98 3.43 -11.65 12.39
CA SER A 98 2.82 -12.35 11.25
C SER A 98 3.91 -12.98 10.39
N THR A 99 3.82 -14.28 10.13
CA THR A 99 4.81 -15.01 9.32
C THR A 99 4.60 -14.79 7.83
N SER A 100 3.34 -14.70 7.38
CA SER A 100 2.97 -14.41 5.99
C SER A 100 2.55 -12.93 5.86
N GLY A 101 2.96 -12.30 4.77
CA GLY A 101 2.72 -10.88 4.48
C GLY A 101 3.51 -10.35 3.29
N GLY A 102 3.18 -9.14 2.88
CA GLY A 102 3.84 -8.43 1.79
C GLY A 102 3.69 -6.92 1.96
N VAL A 103 4.68 -6.16 1.49
CA VAL A 103 4.60 -4.71 1.46
C VAL A 103 5.33 -4.14 0.25
N LEU A 104 4.63 -3.31 -0.51
CA LEU A 104 5.26 -2.44 -1.50
C LEU A 104 6.16 -1.41 -0.81
N VAL A 105 7.47 -1.50 -1.04
CA VAL A 105 8.43 -0.55 -0.51
C VAL A 105 8.19 0.82 -1.16
N ASN A 106 8.08 1.86 -0.33
CA ASN A 106 7.88 3.22 -0.82
C ASN A 106 8.94 3.59 -1.88
N PRO A 107 8.56 3.87 -3.14
CA PRO A 107 9.52 4.09 -4.23
C PRO A 107 10.43 5.29 -3.99
N HIS A 108 9.99 6.27 -3.20
CA HIS A 108 10.83 7.42 -2.82
C HIS A 108 12.11 7.01 -2.08
N LYS A 109 12.13 5.84 -1.43
CA LYS A 109 13.30 5.32 -0.71
C LYS A 109 14.37 4.75 -1.64
N THR A 110 14.04 4.34 -2.86
CA THR A 110 14.95 3.65 -3.78
C THR A 110 15.21 4.42 -5.07
N ARG A 111 14.30 5.32 -5.47
CA ARG A 111 14.34 6.03 -6.77
C ARG A 111 15.65 6.78 -7.05
N VAL A 112 16.37 7.20 -6.02
CA VAL A 112 17.65 7.91 -6.17
C VAL A 112 18.77 7.02 -6.75
N LEU A 113 18.73 5.70 -6.48
CA LEU A 113 19.70 4.74 -7.02
C LEU A 113 19.10 3.83 -8.09
N ASP A 114 17.80 3.54 -8.02
CA ASP A 114 17.15 2.56 -8.87
C ASP A 114 15.76 3.02 -9.36
N PRO A 115 15.69 4.03 -10.25
CA PRO A 115 14.45 4.74 -10.59
C PRO A 115 13.47 3.93 -11.47
N THR A 116 13.88 2.80 -12.03
CA THR A 116 13.06 1.95 -12.90
C THR A 116 12.58 0.67 -12.22
N HIS A 117 12.82 0.54 -10.90
CA HIS A 117 12.42 -0.64 -10.15
C HIS A 117 11.58 -0.26 -8.93
N LEU A 118 10.46 -0.94 -8.78
CA LEU A 118 9.73 -1.02 -7.53
C LEU A 118 10.23 -2.22 -6.73
N TYR A 119 10.21 -2.11 -5.41
CA TYR A 119 10.65 -3.18 -4.52
C TYR A 119 9.43 -3.70 -3.77
N LEU A 120 9.19 -5.00 -3.86
CA LEU A 120 8.15 -5.70 -3.13
C LEU A 120 8.82 -6.56 -2.06
N ALA A 121 8.64 -6.19 -0.80
CA ALA A 121 9.11 -6.99 0.31
C ALA A 121 8.07 -8.06 0.62
N LEU A 122 8.43 -9.33 0.50
CA LEU A 122 7.49 -10.45 0.54
C LEU A 122 7.98 -11.54 1.48
N SER A 123 7.06 -12.18 2.20
CA SER A 123 7.32 -13.42 2.94
C SER A 123 7.43 -14.62 1.99
N PRO A 124 8.25 -15.64 2.30
CA PRO A 124 8.37 -16.84 1.45
C PRO A 124 7.08 -17.69 1.39
N ASP A 125 6.17 -17.53 2.35
CA ASP A 125 4.89 -18.22 2.49
C ASP A 125 3.69 -17.33 2.11
N ALA A 126 3.92 -16.29 1.30
CA ALA A 126 2.83 -15.48 0.74
C ALA A 126 1.95 -16.33 -0.19
N ASP A 127 0.64 -16.19 -0.08
CA ASP A 127 -0.28 -16.80 -1.04
C ASP A 127 -0.43 -15.96 -2.31
N ASP A 128 -1.01 -16.56 -3.35
CA ASP A 128 -1.22 -15.93 -4.64
C ASP A 128 -2.08 -14.66 -4.54
N SER A 129 -3.10 -14.63 -3.66
CA SER A 129 -3.98 -13.47 -3.47
C SER A 129 -3.19 -12.28 -2.95
N LEU A 130 -2.39 -12.51 -1.91
CA LEU A 130 -1.50 -11.50 -1.33
C LEU A 130 -0.49 -10.98 -2.36
N ILE A 131 0.07 -11.85 -3.21
CA ILE A 131 1.00 -11.40 -4.26
C ILE A 131 0.30 -10.46 -5.23
N ILE A 132 -0.84 -10.86 -5.80
CA ILE A 132 -1.56 -10.02 -6.77
C ILE A 132 -2.10 -8.74 -6.14
N HIS A 133 -2.46 -8.76 -4.86
CA HIS A 133 -2.85 -7.56 -4.11
C HIS A 133 -1.71 -6.54 -4.06
N GLN A 134 -0.48 -6.98 -3.74
CA GLN A 134 0.68 -6.09 -3.73
C GLN A 134 1.07 -5.62 -5.14
N LEU A 135 0.90 -6.46 -6.17
CA LEU A 135 1.08 -6.08 -7.56
C LEU A 135 0.03 -5.04 -8.00
N ALA A 136 -1.22 -5.15 -7.53
CA ALA A 136 -2.28 -4.19 -7.80
C ALA A 136 -1.95 -2.81 -7.21
N HIS A 137 -1.37 -2.76 -6.00
CA HIS A 137 -0.85 -1.49 -5.46
C HIS A 137 0.29 -0.91 -6.31
N ALA A 138 1.20 -1.76 -6.79
CA ALA A 138 2.28 -1.31 -7.66
C ALA A 138 1.75 -0.74 -8.98
N ALA A 139 0.75 -1.40 -9.58
CA ALA A 139 0.09 -0.95 -10.79
C ALA A 139 -0.69 0.36 -10.57
N ASP A 140 -1.48 0.45 -9.50
CA ASP A 140 -2.25 1.64 -9.16
C ASP A 140 -1.35 2.86 -8.92
N LEU A 141 -0.20 2.66 -8.27
CA LEU A 141 0.75 3.73 -8.01
C LEU A 141 1.40 4.29 -9.29
N ILE A 142 1.60 3.47 -10.32
CA ILE A 142 2.29 3.88 -11.56
C ILE A 142 1.31 4.28 -12.67
N CYS A 143 0.23 3.53 -12.83
CA CYS A 143 -0.69 3.62 -13.96
C CYS A 143 -2.12 4.02 -13.55
N GLY A 144 -2.45 3.99 -12.26
CA GLY A 144 -3.78 4.28 -11.73
C GLY A 144 -3.85 5.60 -10.95
N SER A 145 -4.33 5.52 -9.71
CA SER A 145 -4.58 6.66 -8.84
C SER A 145 -3.35 7.50 -8.51
N SER A 146 -2.16 6.88 -8.56
CA SER A 146 -0.89 7.48 -8.12
C SER A 146 -0.92 8.02 -6.68
N LEU A 147 -1.79 7.47 -5.82
CA LEU A 147 -1.90 7.92 -4.43
C LEU A 147 -0.63 7.56 -3.65
N PRO A 148 0.01 8.53 -2.97
CA PRO A 148 1.24 8.25 -2.24
C PRO A 148 0.96 7.42 -0.98
N PRO A 149 1.87 6.49 -0.61
CA PRO A 149 1.74 5.70 0.61
C PRO A 149 1.53 6.58 1.86
N GLY A 150 0.61 6.16 2.73
CA GLY A 150 0.32 6.84 4.00
C GLY A 150 -0.69 8.00 3.92
N LYS A 151 -1.12 8.42 2.72
CA LYS A 151 -2.18 9.43 2.56
C LYS A 151 -3.53 8.95 3.09
N ALA A 152 -3.88 7.70 2.81
CA ALA A 152 -5.13 7.08 3.26
C ALA A 152 -5.29 7.12 4.78
N ALA A 153 -4.27 6.69 5.54
CA ALA A 153 -4.29 6.77 7.01
C ALA A 153 -4.41 8.21 7.53
N ALA A 154 -3.89 9.21 6.81
CA ALA A 154 -4.05 10.60 7.18
C ALA A 154 -5.49 11.09 6.99
N LEU A 155 -6.09 10.75 5.85
CA LEU A 155 -7.46 11.08 5.48
C LEU A 155 -8.48 10.33 6.34
N SER A 156 -8.28 9.04 6.61
CA SER A 156 -9.16 8.22 7.46
C SER A 156 -9.39 8.87 8.83
N ARG A 157 -8.32 9.37 9.46
CA ARG A 157 -8.42 10.09 10.74
C ARG A 157 -9.06 11.48 10.67
N GLU A 158 -9.20 12.04 9.46
CA GLU A 158 -9.79 13.37 9.23
C GLU A 158 -11.26 13.26 8.83
N THR A 159 -11.63 12.20 8.10
CA THR A 159 -12.98 11.97 7.58
C THR A 159 -13.75 10.88 8.33
N ASN A 160 -13.09 10.12 9.21
CA ASN A 160 -13.60 8.88 9.82
C ASN A 160 -13.98 7.79 8.81
N LEU A 161 -13.57 7.90 7.55
CA LEU A 161 -13.73 6.82 6.58
C LEU A 161 -12.77 5.67 6.90
N PRO A 162 -13.19 4.40 6.68
CA PRO A 162 -12.29 3.26 6.78
C PRO A 162 -11.04 3.45 5.91
N VAL A 163 -9.87 3.11 6.46
CA VAL A 163 -8.60 3.24 5.74
C VAL A 163 -8.57 2.34 4.50
N GLU A 164 -9.16 1.15 4.57
CA GLU A 164 -9.26 0.22 3.45
C GLU A 164 -9.97 0.83 2.23
N LEU A 165 -11.02 1.64 2.43
CA LEU A 165 -11.70 2.32 1.32
C LEU A 165 -10.85 3.42 0.67
N LEU A 166 -9.84 3.92 1.38
CA LEU A 166 -8.94 4.97 0.92
C LEU A 166 -7.63 4.40 0.35
N GLU A 167 -7.24 3.18 0.73
CA GLU A 167 -6.08 2.45 0.18
C GLU A 167 -6.42 1.66 -1.08
N HIS A 168 -7.70 1.32 -1.28
CA HIS A 168 -8.20 0.58 -2.42
C HIS A 168 -9.16 1.42 -3.28
N PRO A 169 -8.64 2.45 -4.00
CA PRO A 169 -9.46 3.23 -4.93
C PRO A 169 -10.00 2.36 -6.08
N GLN A 170 -10.91 2.93 -6.87
CA GLN A 170 -11.48 2.26 -8.04
C GLN A 170 -10.39 1.77 -9.02
N GLU A 171 -9.35 2.56 -9.21
CA GLU A 171 -8.20 2.26 -10.06
C GLU A 171 -7.41 1.05 -9.55
N PHE A 172 -7.21 0.93 -8.24
CA PHE A 172 -6.65 -0.28 -7.61
C PHE A 172 -7.53 -1.50 -7.86
N GLY A 173 -8.84 -1.37 -7.63
CA GLY A 173 -9.77 -2.47 -7.83
C GLY A 173 -9.79 -2.98 -9.27
N ASP A 174 -9.71 -2.07 -10.24
CA ASP A 174 -9.65 -2.43 -11.66
C ASP A 174 -8.35 -3.23 -11.97
N GLN A 175 -7.21 -2.86 -11.36
CA GLN A 175 -5.95 -3.63 -11.47
C GLN A 175 -6.02 -4.99 -10.77
N LEU A 176 -6.63 -5.07 -9.59
CA LEU A 176 -6.79 -6.31 -8.84
C LEU A 176 -7.60 -7.35 -9.63
N LEU A 177 -8.70 -6.92 -10.27
CA LEU A 177 -9.52 -7.78 -11.12
C LEU A 177 -8.74 -8.28 -12.35
N GLU A 178 -8.01 -7.39 -13.02
CA GLU A 178 -7.18 -7.75 -14.18
C GLU A 178 -6.12 -8.78 -13.79
N LEU A 179 -5.43 -8.59 -12.66
CA LEU A 179 -4.40 -9.51 -12.18
C LEU A 179 -4.97 -10.86 -11.74
N SER A 180 -6.12 -10.86 -11.05
CA SER A 180 -6.82 -12.08 -10.64
C SER A 180 -7.22 -12.92 -11.87
N GLU A 181 -7.80 -12.29 -12.90
CA GLU A 181 -8.15 -12.96 -14.14
C GLU A 181 -6.91 -13.45 -14.88
N ARG A 182 -5.90 -12.59 -15.04
CA ARG A 182 -4.67 -12.89 -15.78
C ARG A 182 -3.92 -14.08 -15.20
N PHE A 183 -3.82 -14.18 -13.88
CA PHE A 183 -3.04 -15.22 -13.21
C PHE A 183 -3.88 -16.38 -12.67
N GLY A 184 -5.20 -16.34 -12.84
CA GLY A 184 -6.12 -17.38 -12.38
C GLY A 184 -6.16 -17.51 -10.86
N VAL A 185 -6.07 -16.39 -10.14
CA VAL A 185 -5.97 -16.36 -8.68
C VAL A 185 -7.33 -16.13 -8.05
N GLU A 186 -7.71 -17.01 -7.12
CA GLU A 186 -8.88 -16.80 -6.26
C GLU A 186 -8.56 -15.75 -5.18
N LEU A 187 -9.34 -14.67 -5.16
CA LEU A 187 -9.22 -13.62 -4.15
C LEU A 187 -9.58 -14.14 -2.77
N ASP A 188 -8.91 -13.64 -1.74
CA ASP A 188 -9.31 -13.85 -0.35
C ASP A 188 -10.65 -13.16 -0.02
N ALA A 189 -11.09 -13.27 1.23
CA ALA A 189 -12.34 -12.68 1.68
C ALA A 189 -12.36 -11.15 1.60
N GLU A 190 -11.25 -10.47 1.88
CA GLU A 190 -11.17 -9.00 1.89
C GLU A 190 -11.11 -8.47 0.45
N ASP A 191 -10.26 -9.06 -0.37
CA ASP A 191 -10.10 -8.71 -1.78
C ASP A 191 -11.35 -9.02 -2.61
N GLU A 192 -12.12 -10.07 -2.27
CA GLU A 192 -13.41 -10.33 -2.92
C GLU A 192 -14.44 -9.22 -2.60
N ILE A 193 -14.37 -8.57 -1.42
CA ILE A 193 -15.20 -7.39 -1.12
C ILE A 193 -14.77 -6.21 -1.99
N VAL A 194 -13.47 -5.99 -2.16
CA VAL A 194 -12.93 -4.96 -3.06
C VAL A 194 -13.40 -5.22 -4.50
N ALA A 195 -13.27 -6.46 -4.98
CA ALA A 195 -13.77 -6.89 -6.29
C ALA A 195 -15.28 -6.68 -6.46
N PHE A 196 -16.07 -6.99 -5.43
CA PHE A 196 -17.51 -6.77 -5.40
C PHE A 196 -17.88 -5.30 -5.61
N LEU A 197 -17.20 -4.39 -4.91
CA LEU A 197 -17.41 -2.94 -5.03
C LEU A 197 -16.89 -2.40 -6.36
N THR A 198 -15.74 -2.90 -6.82
CA THR A 198 -15.11 -2.53 -8.10
C THR A 198 -16.06 -2.78 -9.26
N LYS A 199 -16.64 -3.98 -9.35
CA LYS A 199 -17.58 -4.37 -10.41
C LYS A 199 -18.84 -3.50 -10.46
N ARG A 200 -19.20 -2.88 -9.34
CA ARG A 200 -20.36 -1.97 -9.21
C ARG A 200 -19.99 -0.50 -9.33
N LYS A 201 -18.70 -0.18 -9.56
CA LYS A 201 -18.16 1.18 -9.54
C LYS A 201 -18.51 1.93 -8.25
N MET A 202 -18.40 1.23 -7.13
CA MET A 202 -18.69 1.73 -5.79
C MET A 202 -17.43 1.97 -4.94
N LEU A 203 -16.22 1.72 -5.47
CA LEU A 203 -15.01 2.19 -4.81
C LEU A 203 -14.83 3.70 -5.03
N LEU A 204 -14.09 4.33 -4.13
CA LEU A 204 -13.77 5.75 -4.22
C LEU A 204 -12.80 5.99 -5.38
N PRO A 205 -13.07 6.96 -6.29
CA PRO A 205 -12.10 7.32 -7.31
C PRO A 205 -10.82 7.88 -6.70
N GLY A 206 -9.66 7.47 -7.21
CA GLY A 206 -8.35 7.93 -6.76
C GLY A 206 -8.20 9.45 -6.79
N ARG A 207 -8.72 10.10 -7.83
CA ARG A 207 -8.75 11.57 -7.95
C ARG A 207 -9.47 12.26 -6.79
N LEU A 208 -10.57 11.68 -6.31
CA LEU A 208 -11.37 12.25 -5.23
C LEU A 208 -10.62 12.16 -3.90
N ILE A 209 -9.94 11.03 -3.67
CA ILE A 209 -9.04 10.84 -2.52
C ILE A 209 -7.84 11.79 -2.62
N ALA A 210 -7.32 12.01 -3.83
CA ALA A 210 -6.17 12.86 -4.09
C ALA A 210 -6.47 14.34 -3.78
N GLU A 211 -7.63 14.84 -4.21
CA GLU A 211 -8.07 16.21 -3.97
C GLU A 211 -8.35 16.50 -2.49
N GLY A 212 -8.77 15.49 -1.72
CA GLY A 212 -9.01 15.62 -0.28
C GLY A 212 -10.17 16.56 0.05
N ASN A 213 -11.08 16.81 -0.91
CA ASN A 213 -12.28 17.60 -0.69
C ASN A 213 -13.24 16.82 0.23
N SER A 214 -13.30 17.20 1.50
CA SER A 214 -13.96 16.43 2.54
C SER A 214 -15.43 16.16 2.27
N SER A 215 -16.20 17.08 1.68
CA SER A 215 -17.64 16.89 1.52
C SER A 215 -18.00 15.83 0.47
N GLU A 216 -17.40 15.92 -0.72
CA GLU A 216 -17.63 14.96 -1.81
C GLU A 216 -17.07 13.57 -1.46
N LEU A 217 -15.88 13.54 -0.84
CA LEU A 217 -15.25 12.29 -0.38
C LEU A 217 -16.11 11.60 0.69
N LEU A 218 -16.66 12.34 1.65
CA LEU A 218 -17.57 11.81 2.67
C LEU A 218 -18.85 11.27 2.04
N ALA A 219 -19.49 12.03 1.15
CA ALA A 219 -20.71 11.59 0.48
C ALA A 219 -20.51 10.30 -0.34
N ALA A 220 -19.38 10.19 -1.05
CA ALA A 220 -19.01 8.98 -1.78
C ALA A 220 -18.72 7.80 -0.83
N GLY A 221 -18.03 8.07 0.29
CA GLY A 221 -17.75 7.06 1.31
C GLY A 221 -19.02 6.52 1.97
N GLU A 222 -19.95 7.40 2.36
CA GLU A 222 -21.26 7.04 2.91
C GLU A 222 -22.08 6.18 1.94
N LYS A 223 -22.07 6.54 0.65
CA LYS A 223 -22.72 5.75 -0.40
C LYS A 223 -22.14 4.34 -0.47
N THR A 224 -20.81 4.23 -0.44
CA THR A 224 -20.11 2.93 -0.44
C THR A 224 -20.48 2.09 0.76
N MET A 225 -20.48 2.69 1.96
CA MET A 225 -20.85 2.01 3.21
C MET A 225 -22.31 1.54 3.20
N ARG A 226 -23.23 2.32 2.62
CA ARG A 226 -24.63 1.92 2.45
C ARG A 226 -24.74 0.69 1.55
N VAL A 227 -24.03 0.66 0.43
CA VAL A 227 -24.01 -0.51 -0.47
C VAL A 227 -23.50 -1.76 0.26
N LEU A 228 -22.45 -1.63 1.07
CA LEU A 228 -21.94 -2.75 1.88
C LEU A 228 -22.98 -3.26 2.89
N GLN A 229 -23.72 -2.36 3.54
CA GLN A 229 -24.79 -2.73 4.47
C GLN A 229 -25.95 -3.41 3.75
N ASP A 230 -26.44 -2.82 2.65
CA ASP A 230 -27.58 -3.33 1.88
C ASP A 230 -27.26 -4.68 1.21
N SER A 231 -25.98 -4.91 0.88
CA SER A 231 -25.52 -6.13 0.21
C SER A 231 -24.87 -7.15 1.15
N LYS A 232 -25.01 -6.98 2.48
CA LYS A 232 -24.28 -7.79 3.48
C LYS A 232 -24.44 -9.29 3.26
N ASP A 233 -25.66 -9.77 3.03
CA ASP A 233 -25.92 -11.21 2.86
C ASP A 233 -25.35 -11.75 1.54
N GLU A 234 -25.39 -10.96 0.46
CA GLU A 234 -24.78 -11.32 -0.82
C GLU A 234 -23.24 -11.40 -0.67
N ILE A 235 -22.64 -10.40 -0.04
CA ILE A 235 -21.20 -10.36 0.23
C ILE A 235 -20.81 -11.57 1.08
N ASN A 236 -21.54 -11.82 2.17
CA ASN A 236 -21.26 -12.94 3.06
C ASN A 236 -21.32 -14.29 2.32
N ALA A 237 -22.31 -14.49 1.45
CA ALA A 237 -22.43 -15.71 0.64
C ALA A 237 -21.22 -15.93 -0.29
N ARG A 238 -20.60 -14.84 -0.78
CA ARG A 238 -19.41 -14.89 -1.65
C ARG A 238 -18.12 -15.18 -0.89
N ILE A 239 -17.98 -14.66 0.33
CA ILE A 239 -16.69 -14.67 1.06
C ILE A 239 -16.59 -15.72 2.17
N ARG A 240 -17.70 -16.29 2.65
CA ARG A 240 -17.72 -17.20 3.82
C ARG A 240 -16.82 -18.44 3.72
N ASN A 241 -16.46 -18.85 2.50
CA ASN A 241 -15.61 -20.02 2.24
C ASN A 241 -14.19 -19.65 1.80
N ARG A 242 -13.86 -18.35 1.75
CA ARG A 242 -12.57 -17.85 1.29
C ARG A 242 -11.59 -17.70 2.44
N ALA A 243 -10.30 -17.71 2.12
CA ALA A 243 -9.24 -17.41 3.06
C ALA A 243 -9.47 -16.05 3.73
N GLY A 244 -9.07 -15.90 4.99
CA GLY A 244 -9.20 -14.64 5.74
C GLY A 244 -10.62 -14.30 6.24
N TYR A 245 -11.65 -15.10 5.93
CA TYR A 245 -13.00 -14.84 6.44
C TYR A 245 -13.07 -14.91 7.98
N THR A 246 -13.56 -13.84 8.60
CA THR A 246 -13.66 -13.69 10.07
C THR A 246 -15.10 -13.71 10.62
N GLY A 247 -16.11 -13.82 9.75
CA GLY A 247 -17.50 -13.94 10.21
C GLY A 247 -17.71 -15.25 10.96
N GLY A 248 -18.39 -15.18 12.11
CA GLY A 248 -18.59 -16.34 12.98
C GLY A 248 -19.13 -17.55 12.21
N LYS A 249 -18.51 -18.71 12.44
CA LYS A 249 -19.05 -20.02 12.02
C LYS A 249 -20.43 -20.26 12.61
#